data_AF-A0A524GGN1-F1
#
_entry.id   AF-A0A524GGN1-F1
#
_cell.length_a   1.000
_cell.length_b   1.000
_cell.length_c   1.000
_cell.angle_alpha   90.00
_cell.angle_beta   90.00
_cell.angle_gamma   90.00
#
_symmetry.space_group_name_H-M   'P 1'
#
loop_
_entity.id
_entity.type
_entity.pdbx_description
1 polymer ?
#
loop_
_entity_poly.entity_id
_entity_poly.type
_entity_poly.pdbx_seq_one_letter_code
_entity_poly.pdbx_strand_id
1 'polypeptide(L)'
;MAHKKGLGSSKNGRDSNAQRLGVKAFAGQLVSGGSIISGGSVRRSILSPRVRVNSYSEVEESVLMDGVEVGRHARVRRAIVDKGVKIPPYASIGYDLDADRKQFTVTESGIVVIPKGAVIET
;
A
#
# COMPACT_ATOMS: atom_id res chain seq x y z
N MET A 1 -2.73 48.47 20.82
CA MET A 1 -1.91 47.90 19.72
C MET A 1 -1.86 46.39 19.91
N ALA A 2 -2.71 45.65 19.20
CA ALA A 2 -2.80 44.20 19.35
C ALA A 2 -1.66 43.52 18.59
N HIS A 3 -0.71 42.93 19.33
CA HIS A 3 0.30 42.04 18.77
C HIS A 3 -0.40 40.77 18.26
N LYS A 4 -0.68 40.69 16.95
CA LYS A 4 -1.09 39.42 16.34
C LYS A 4 0.15 38.53 16.28
N LYS A 5 0.32 37.63 17.26
CA LYS A 5 1.33 36.57 17.21
C LYS A 5 1.18 35.85 15.87
N GLY A 6 2.26 35.85 15.09
CA GLY A 6 2.31 35.23 13.77
C GLY A 6 1.81 33.80 13.84
N LEU A 7 0.97 33.42 12.86
CA LEU A 7 0.58 32.05 12.61
C LEU A 7 1.85 31.19 12.61
N GLY A 8 1.93 30.25 13.56
CA GLY A 8 2.98 29.24 13.54
C GLY A 8 2.95 28.52 12.20
N SER A 9 4.11 28.41 11.56
CA SER A 9 4.32 27.55 10.41
C SER A 9 3.91 26.13 10.81
N SER A 10 2.72 25.71 10.39
CA SER A 10 2.37 24.29 10.40
C SER A 10 3.17 23.66 9.26
N LYS A 11 4.36 23.15 9.58
CA LYS A 11 5.14 22.31 8.66
C LYS A 11 4.42 20.97 8.48
N ASN A 12 3.29 20.96 7.79
CA ASN A 12 2.55 19.75 7.46
C ASN A 12 3.19 18.96 6.31
N GLY A 13 4.49 19.16 6.04
CA GLY A 13 5.22 18.44 4.99
C GLY A 13 4.59 18.57 3.59
N ARG A 14 3.76 19.59 3.36
CA ARG A 14 3.07 19.79 2.08
C ARG A 14 3.97 20.34 0.98
N ASP A 15 5.17 20.77 1.34
CA ASP A 15 6.14 21.44 0.46
C ASP A 15 7.26 20.50 -0.02
N SER A 16 7.07 19.18 0.04
CA SER A 16 7.99 18.25 -0.61
C SER A 16 8.02 18.52 -2.12
N ASN A 17 9.20 18.78 -2.69
CA ASN A 17 9.40 18.89 -4.14
C ASN A 17 8.62 17.79 -4.86
N ALA A 18 7.75 18.18 -5.81
CA ALA A 18 6.90 17.25 -6.53
C ALA A 18 7.73 16.28 -7.37
N GLN A 19 8.19 15.18 -6.77
CA GLN A 19 8.67 14.04 -7.52
C GLN A 19 7.43 13.39 -8.17
N ARG A 20 7.28 13.60 -9.49
CA ARG A 20 6.18 13.10 -10.32
C ARG A 20 6.22 11.56 -10.42
N LEU A 21 6.01 10.85 -9.31
CA LEU A 21 6.15 9.39 -9.20
C LEU A 21 4.81 8.64 -9.11
N GLY A 22 3.72 9.26 -9.55
CA GLY A 22 2.46 8.55 -9.78
C GLY A 22 1.43 8.64 -8.66
N VAL A 23 0.26 8.11 -8.99
CA VAL A 23 -1.07 8.43 -8.48
C VAL A 23 -1.22 8.26 -6.96
N LYS A 24 -1.42 9.40 -6.27
CA LYS A 24 -2.15 9.48 -5.00
C LYS A 24 -3.61 9.20 -5.29
N ALA A 25 -4.28 8.37 -4.48
CA ALA A 25 -5.63 7.81 -4.70
C ALA A 25 -6.48 8.54 -5.78
N PHE A 26 -6.78 7.85 -6.88
CA PHE A 26 -7.59 8.31 -8.01
C PHE A 26 -8.97 7.63 -8.01
N ALA A 27 -9.77 7.87 -9.05
CA ALA A 27 -11.01 7.17 -9.31
C ALA A 27 -10.77 5.66 -9.50
N GLY A 28 -11.50 4.83 -8.74
CA GLY A 28 -11.49 3.36 -8.87
C GLY A 28 -10.90 2.61 -7.68
N GLN A 29 -10.36 3.27 -6.66
CA GLN A 29 -9.92 2.65 -5.41
C GLN A 29 -10.68 3.20 -4.20
N LEU A 30 -10.86 2.34 -3.20
CA LEU A 30 -11.44 2.73 -1.91
C LEU A 30 -10.32 2.78 -0.89
N VAL A 31 -10.14 3.94 -0.25
CA VAL A 31 -9.09 4.13 0.77
C VAL A 31 -9.75 4.57 2.07
N SER A 32 -9.63 3.73 3.09
CA SER A 32 -10.17 4.00 4.42
C SER A 32 -9.32 5.02 5.18
N GLY A 33 -9.93 5.64 6.20
CA GLY A 33 -9.22 6.55 7.10
C GLY A 33 -8.04 5.91 7.83
N GLY A 34 -7.01 6.71 8.09
CA GLY A 34 -5.78 6.26 8.77
C GLY A 34 -4.77 5.56 7.86
N SER A 35 -5.12 5.31 6.60
CA SER A 35 -4.18 4.74 5.61
C SER A 35 -3.26 5.81 5.03
N ILE A 36 -2.01 5.45 4.80
CA ILE A 36 -0.93 6.34 4.34
C ILE A 36 -0.38 5.82 3.03
N ILE A 37 -0.49 6.60 1.96
CA ILE A 37 0.14 6.32 0.67
C ILE A 37 1.28 7.32 0.49
N SER A 38 2.51 6.83 0.58
CA SER A 38 3.74 7.64 0.56
C SER A 38 4.57 7.31 -0.67
N GLY A 39 4.26 7.92 -1.81
CA GLY A 39 5.06 7.79 -3.03
C GLY A 39 4.96 6.43 -3.73
N GLY A 40 4.01 5.59 -3.33
CA GLY A 40 3.59 4.40 -4.07
C GLY A 40 2.32 4.66 -4.88
N SER A 41 1.97 3.74 -5.78
CA SER A 41 0.76 3.82 -6.59
C SER A 41 -0.25 2.74 -6.19
N VAL A 42 -1.53 3.13 -6.16
CA VAL A 42 -2.65 2.23 -5.86
C VAL A 42 -3.67 2.35 -6.98
N ARG A 43 -4.16 1.24 -7.53
CA ARG A 43 -5.12 1.21 -8.64
C ARG A 43 -6.15 0.09 -8.43
N ARG A 44 -7.44 0.37 -8.68
CA ARG A 44 -8.51 -0.66 -8.64
C ARG A 44 -8.48 -1.54 -7.37
N SER A 45 -8.19 -0.93 -6.22
CA SER A 45 -7.88 -1.66 -4.98
C SER A 45 -8.66 -1.12 -3.79
N ILE A 46 -8.81 -1.95 -2.76
CA ILE A 46 -9.47 -1.60 -1.50
C ILE A 46 -8.44 -1.61 -0.39
N LEU A 47 -8.26 -0.47 0.27
CA LEU A 47 -7.40 -0.29 1.43
C LEU A 47 -8.28 -0.11 2.67
N SER A 48 -8.25 -1.11 3.54
CA SER A 48 -8.82 -1.03 4.88
C SER A 48 -8.09 0.00 5.74
N PRO A 49 -8.55 0.31 6.98
CA PRO A 49 -7.90 1.29 7.82
C PRO A 49 -6.42 0.96 8.10
N ARG A 50 -5.63 2.01 8.39
CA ARG A 50 -4.21 1.90 8.80
C ARG A 50 -3.30 1.19 7.82
N VAL A 51 -3.68 1.05 6.55
CA VAL A 51 -2.81 0.47 5.53
C VAL A 51 -1.71 1.46 5.17
N ARG A 52 -0.46 1.00 5.11
CA ARG A 52 0.70 1.81 4.72
C ARG A 52 1.26 1.32 3.40
N VAL A 53 1.32 2.21 2.42
CA VAL A 53 1.92 1.97 1.10
C VAL A 53 3.15 2.87 0.98
N ASN A 54 4.35 2.28 0.95
CA ASN A 54 5.61 3.02 0.96
C ASN A 54 6.08 3.42 -0.46
N SER A 55 7.20 4.13 -0.54
CA SER A 55 7.68 4.71 -1.81
C SER A 55 7.96 3.65 -2.87
N TYR A 56 7.61 3.98 -4.12
CA TYR A 56 7.85 3.16 -5.30
C TYR A 56 7.14 1.80 -5.32
N SER A 57 6.28 1.51 -4.34
CA SER A 57 5.47 0.29 -4.36
C SER A 57 4.26 0.45 -5.26
N GLU A 58 3.77 -0.66 -5.80
CA GLU A 58 2.58 -0.72 -6.65
C GLU A 58 1.57 -1.70 -6.07
N VAL A 59 0.32 -1.27 -5.95
CA VAL A 59 -0.81 -2.12 -5.51
C VAL A 59 -1.92 -2.03 -6.54
N GLU A 60 -2.27 -3.15 -7.15
CA GLU A 60 -3.27 -3.22 -8.22
C GLU A 60 -4.26 -4.36 -8.01
N GLU A 61 -5.55 -4.12 -8.28
CA GLU A 61 -6.60 -5.17 -8.22
C GLU A 61 -6.60 -5.98 -6.91
N SER A 62 -6.29 -5.33 -5.78
CA SER A 62 -6.01 -6.02 -4.52
C SER A 62 -6.86 -5.50 -3.36
N VAL A 63 -7.06 -6.36 -2.37
CA VAL A 63 -7.72 -6.02 -1.10
C VAL A 63 -6.69 -6.11 0.02
N LEU A 64 -6.36 -4.98 0.63
CA LEU A 64 -5.45 -4.90 1.77
C LEU A 64 -6.29 -4.70 3.04
N MET A 65 -6.23 -5.67 3.95
CA MET A 65 -6.93 -5.62 5.22
C MET A 65 -6.25 -4.68 6.22
N ASP A 66 -6.89 -4.50 7.37
CA ASP A 66 -6.49 -3.52 8.38
C ASP A 66 -5.02 -3.67 8.79
N GLY A 67 -4.31 -2.54 8.81
CA GLY A 67 -2.92 -2.48 9.28
C GLY A 67 -1.88 -3.16 8.39
N VAL A 68 -2.21 -3.52 7.14
CA VAL A 68 -1.23 -4.05 6.19
C VAL A 68 -0.17 -3.00 5.85
N GLU A 69 1.09 -3.41 5.80
CA GLU A 69 2.21 -2.55 5.37
C GLU A 69 2.86 -3.11 4.10
N VAL A 70 2.94 -2.27 3.06
CA VAL A 70 3.60 -2.56 1.79
C VAL A 70 4.97 -1.90 1.77
N GLY A 71 6.03 -2.70 1.73
CA GLY A 71 7.42 -2.26 1.67
C GLY A 71 7.75 -1.47 0.40
N ARG A 72 8.89 -0.76 0.43
CA ARG A 72 9.35 0.04 -0.72
C ARG A 72 9.61 -0.85 -1.93
N HIS A 73 9.30 -0.36 -3.13
CA HIS A 73 9.48 -1.10 -4.40
C HIS A 73 8.72 -2.43 -4.51
N ALA A 74 7.91 -2.81 -3.51
CA ALA A 74 7.11 -4.02 -3.58
C ALA A 74 5.98 -3.85 -4.61
N ARG A 75 5.63 -4.93 -5.30
CA ARG A 75 4.55 -4.96 -6.29
C ARG A 75 3.55 -6.04 -5.89
N VAL A 76 2.29 -5.64 -5.76
CA VAL A 76 1.19 -6.49 -5.32
C VAL A 76 0.07 -6.38 -6.34
N ARG A 77 -0.31 -7.50 -6.96
CA ARG A 77 -1.36 -7.54 -7.94
C ARG A 77 -2.32 -8.69 -7.68
N ARG A 78 -3.62 -8.48 -7.83
CA ARG A 78 -4.65 -9.53 -7.69
C ARG A 78 -4.49 -10.36 -6.41
N ALA A 79 -4.33 -9.68 -5.28
CA ALA A 79 -4.10 -10.33 -3.99
C ALA A 79 -5.11 -9.89 -2.92
N ILE A 80 -5.42 -10.81 -2.00
CA ILE A 80 -6.12 -10.53 -0.75
C ILE A 80 -5.11 -10.71 0.38
N VAL A 81 -4.84 -9.63 1.10
CA VAL A 81 -3.81 -9.60 2.15
C VAL A 81 -4.48 -9.37 3.49
N ASP A 82 -4.38 -10.36 4.39
CA ASP A 82 -5.02 -10.33 5.70
C ASP A 82 -4.37 -9.33 6.67
N LYS A 83 -5.06 -9.04 7.77
CA LYS A 83 -4.75 -7.95 8.70
C LYS A 83 -3.35 -8.04 9.29
N GLY A 84 -2.67 -6.90 9.34
CA GLY A 84 -1.35 -6.75 9.96
C GLY A 84 -0.19 -7.42 9.24
N VAL A 85 -0.40 -7.96 8.03
CA VAL A 85 0.68 -8.53 7.22
C VAL A 85 1.63 -7.42 6.77
N LYS A 86 2.94 -7.72 6.85
CA LYS A 86 4.01 -6.84 6.37
C LYS A 86 4.62 -7.44 5.12
N ILE A 87 4.40 -6.79 3.99
CA ILE A 87 5.00 -7.14 2.72
C ILE A 87 6.41 -6.51 2.67
N PRO A 88 7.48 -7.31 2.56
CA PRO A 88 8.84 -6.78 2.60
C PRO A 88 9.15 -5.93 1.35
N PRO A 89 10.18 -5.07 1.41
CA PRO A 89 10.63 -4.33 0.24
C PRO A 89 10.98 -5.26 -0.93
N TYR A 90 10.76 -4.80 -2.16
CA TYR A 90 11.02 -5.55 -3.41
C TYR A 90 10.21 -6.83 -3.62
N ALA A 91 9.34 -7.22 -2.68
CA ALA A 91 8.47 -8.38 -2.84
C ALA A 91 7.59 -8.27 -4.10
N SER A 92 7.37 -9.40 -4.76
CA SER A 92 6.54 -9.49 -5.97
C SER A 92 5.44 -10.52 -5.76
N ILE A 93 4.20 -10.06 -5.63
CA ILE A 93 3.01 -10.89 -5.36
C ILE A 93 2.02 -10.77 -6.51
N GLY A 94 1.56 -11.90 -7.05
CA GLY A 94 0.58 -11.98 -8.14
C GLY A 94 1.16 -11.68 -9.53
N TYR A 95 2.48 -11.81 -9.66
CA TYR A 95 3.20 -11.72 -10.93
C TYR A 95 3.71 -13.07 -11.42
N ASP A 96 4.13 -13.95 -10.51
CA ASP A 96 4.51 -15.34 -10.78
C ASP A 96 3.67 -16.25 -9.88
N LEU A 97 2.59 -16.80 -10.45
CA LEU A 97 1.64 -17.61 -9.70
C LEU A 97 2.24 -18.95 -9.27
N ASP A 98 3.25 -19.46 -9.97
CA ASP A 98 3.91 -20.72 -9.61
C ASP A 98 4.85 -20.52 -8.42
N ALA A 99 5.51 -19.36 -8.33
CA ALA A 99 6.23 -18.94 -7.14
C ALA A 99 5.28 -18.65 -5.97
N ASP A 100 4.20 -17.91 -6.21
CA ASP A 100 3.22 -17.56 -5.18
C ASP A 100 2.56 -18.82 -4.58
N ARG A 101 2.26 -19.83 -5.40
CA ARG A 101 1.68 -21.13 -4.95
C ARG A 101 2.57 -21.90 -3.97
N LYS A 102 3.89 -21.65 -3.98
CA LYS A 102 4.82 -22.31 -3.05
C LYS A 102 4.71 -21.75 -1.64
N GLN A 103 4.31 -20.48 -1.51
CA GLN A 103 4.24 -19.79 -0.22
C GLN A 103 2.79 -19.57 0.26
N PHE A 104 1.85 -19.38 -0.66
CA PHE A 104 0.49 -18.93 -0.37
C PHE A 104 -0.57 -19.72 -1.13
N THR A 105 -1.81 -19.59 -0.68
CA THR A 105 -2.95 -20.11 -1.44
C THR A 105 -3.18 -19.23 -2.67
N VAL A 106 -3.23 -19.85 -3.85
CA VAL A 106 -3.59 -19.18 -5.10
C VAL A 106 -4.83 -19.86 -5.68
N THR A 107 -5.91 -19.11 -5.84
CA THR A 107 -7.17 -19.63 -6.40
C THR A 107 -7.00 -20.04 -7.86
N GLU A 108 -7.94 -20.82 -8.39
CA GLU A 108 -7.99 -21.16 -9.82
C GLU A 108 -8.07 -19.91 -10.70
N SER A 109 -8.82 -18.89 -10.25
CA SER A 109 -8.91 -17.61 -10.95
C SER A 109 -7.60 -16.81 -10.94
N GLY A 110 -6.61 -17.18 -10.11
CA GLY A 110 -5.32 -16.50 -9.99
C GLY A 110 -5.26 -15.40 -8.92
N ILE A 111 -6.16 -15.42 -7.94
CA ILE A 111 -6.07 -14.55 -6.75
C ILE A 111 -5.13 -15.17 -5.72
N VAL A 112 -4.13 -14.42 -5.28
CA VAL A 112 -3.20 -14.80 -4.20
C VAL A 112 -3.80 -14.41 -2.85
N VAL A 113 -3.85 -15.33 -1.88
CA VAL A 113 -4.37 -15.08 -0.54
C VAL A 113 -3.24 -15.19 0.48
N ILE A 114 -2.89 -14.06 1.10
CA ILE A 114 -1.84 -13.99 2.12
C ILE A 114 -2.49 -14.01 3.51
N PRO A 115 -2.33 -15.09 4.29
CA PRO A 115 -2.97 -15.21 5.59
C PRO A 115 -2.28 -14.34 6.65
N LYS A 116 -2.99 -14.06 7.75
CA LYS A 116 -2.40 -13.35 8.89
C LYS A 116 -1.18 -14.10 9.42
N GLY A 117 -0.11 -13.35 9.72
CA GLY A 117 1.12 -13.91 10.25
C GLY A 117 1.99 -14.62 9.21
N ALA A 118 1.62 -14.56 7.94
CA ALA A 118 2.48 -15.00 6.84
C ALA A 118 3.84 -14.29 6.88
N VAL A 119 4.89 -15.09 6.75
CA VAL A 119 6.25 -14.61 6.49
C VAL A 119 6.43 -14.66 4.98
N ILE A 120 6.67 -13.51 4.36
CA ILE A 120 6.90 -13.39 2.93
C ILE A 120 8.41 -13.38 2.70
N GLU A 121 8.91 -14.33 1.93
CA GLU A 121 10.31 -14.36 1.51
C GLU A 121 10.46 -13.51 0.24
N THR A 122 11.46 -12.62 0.22
CA THR A 122 11.78 -11.73 -0.92
C THR A 122 12.63 -12.41 -1.97
#